data_AF-A0A973B752-F1
#
_entry.id   AF-A0A973B752-F1
#
_cell.length_a   1.000
_cell.length_b   1.000
_cell.length_c   1.000
_cell.angle_alpha   90.00
_cell.angle_beta   90.00
_cell.angle_gamma   90.00
#
_symmetry.space_group_name_H-M   'P 1'
#
loop_
_entity.id
_entity.type
_entity.pdbx_description
1 polymer ?
#
loop_
_entity_poly.entity_id
_entity_poly.type
_entity_poly.pdbx_seq_one_letter_code
_entity_poly.pdbx_strand_id
1 'polypeptide(L)'
;MHKYLIRAISIIPEIGLFLLITIAIGTLSSWYAIELGTPFNVARQGPWIRWTSAGLVDSDPYSRAHFSNRELLPLDANIILSFEAAHDDHGKLLHSSCDYLLEGRNINAPWWMIAVFDAKGKLIPNIAQRYSFNSENVAYNPNGSFAIRLAREARPYNWLPTMRAGYIKIIFEAHRETRPLNTQQYKKLILPSITRISCR
;
A
#
# COMPACT_ATOMS: atom_id res chain seq x y z
N MET A 1 -54.13 -16.31 25.31
CA MET A 1 -53.72 -15.46 24.16
C MET A 1 -53.05 -14.16 24.58
N HIS A 2 -53.65 -13.32 25.43
CA HIS A 2 -53.13 -11.97 25.77
C HIS A 2 -51.69 -11.94 26.36
N LYS A 3 -51.33 -12.89 27.24
CA LYS A 3 -49.97 -13.00 27.82
C LYS A 3 -48.88 -13.33 26.79
N TYR A 4 -49.22 -14.05 25.71
CA TYR A 4 -48.26 -14.39 24.65
C TYR A 4 -47.99 -13.19 23.73
N LEU A 5 -49.00 -12.36 23.49
CA LEU A 5 -48.87 -11.13 22.70
C LEU A 5 -47.99 -10.08 23.38
N ILE A 6 -48.15 -9.88 24.69
CA ILE A 6 -47.33 -8.94 25.48
C ILE A 6 -45.87 -9.40 25.52
N ARG A 7 -45.64 -10.71 25.68
CA ARG A 7 -44.30 -11.31 25.69
C ARG A 7 -43.63 -11.26 24.31
N ALA A 8 -44.40 -11.38 23.23
CA ALA A 8 -43.88 -11.22 21.87
C ALA A 8 -43.45 -9.77 21.58
N ILE A 9 -44.24 -8.78 22.04
CA ILE A 9 -43.93 -7.35 21.85
C ILE A 9 -42.69 -6.92 22.66
N SER A 10 -42.46 -7.51 23.84
CA SER A 10 -41.30 -7.15 24.68
C SER A 10 -39.95 -7.64 24.15
N ILE A 11 -39.92 -8.63 23.25
CA ILE A 11 -38.68 -9.21 22.69
C ILE A 11 -38.23 -8.46 21.42
N ILE A 12 -39.12 -7.72 20.76
CA ILE A 12 -38.83 -6.91 19.57
C ILE A 12 -37.63 -5.95 19.76
N PRO A 13 -37.52 -5.17 20.85
CA PRO A 13 -36.37 -4.28 21.04
C PRO A 13 -35.05 -5.03 21.22
N GLU A 14 -35.06 -6.21 21.85
CA GLU A 14 -33.86 -7.04 22.04
C GLU A 14 -33.38 -7.62 20.70
N ILE A 15 -34.30 -8.14 19.90
CA ILE A 15 -34.00 -8.61 18.53
C ILE A 15 -33.50 -7.45 17.68
N GLY A 16 -34.16 -6.28 17.76
CA GLY A 16 -33.75 -5.08 17.05
C GLY A 16 -32.32 -4.65 17.41
N LEU A 17 -32.00 -4.63 18.70
CA LEU A 17 -30.64 -4.33 19.18
C LEU A 17 -29.63 -5.36 18.70
N PHE A 18 -29.96 -6.65 18.79
CA PHE A 18 -29.09 -7.74 18.32
C PHE A 18 -28.78 -7.64 16.82
N LEU A 19 -29.80 -7.39 15.99
CA LEU A 19 -29.64 -7.21 14.56
C LEU A 19 -28.78 -5.98 14.24
N LEU A 20 -29.02 -4.86 14.92
CA LEU A 20 -28.25 -3.63 14.73
C LEU A 20 -26.76 -3.87 15.03
N ILE A 21 -26.46 -4.48 16.18
CA ILE A 21 -25.08 -4.79 16.57
C ILE A 21 -24.42 -5.73 15.56
N THR A 22 -25.14 -6.78 15.14
CA THR A 22 -24.61 -7.76 14.19
C THR A 22 -24.27 -7.11 12.84
N ILE A 23 -25.17 -6.28 12.30
CA ILE A 23 -24.94 -5.56 11.04
C ILE A 23 -23.80 -4.56 11.19
N ALA A 24 -23.76 -3.82 12.29
CA ALA A 24 -22.71 -2.83 12.55
C ALA A 24 -21.33 -3.50 12.62
N ILE A 25 -21.19 -4.56 13.41
CA ILE A 25 -19.92 -5.30 13.53
C ILE A 25 -19.53 -5.95 12.20
N GLY A 26 -20.47 -6.60 11.50
CA GLY A 26 -20.20 -7.24 10.21
C GLY A 26 -19.74 -6.24 9.15
N THR A 27 -20.36 -5.07 9.11
CA THR A 27 -20.02 -4.00 8.17
C THR A 27 -18.69 -3.36 8.51
N LEU A 28 -18.46 -3.01 9.77
CA LEU A 28 -17.21 -2.39 10.22
C LEU A 28 -16.00 -3.32 10.05
N SER A 29 -16.17 -4.61 10.35
CA SER A 29 -15.10 -5.61 10.14
C SER A 29 -14.80 -5.82 8.66
N SER A 30 -15.82 -5.90 7.81
CA SER A 30 -15.63 -5.99 6.36
C SER A 30 -14.95 -4.74 5.81
N TRP A 31 -15.41 -3.55 6.20
CA TRP A 31 -14.80 -2.28 5.82
C TRP A 31 -13.32 -2.22 6.24
N TYR A 32 -13.00 -2.63 7.47
CA TYR A 32 -11.63 -2.70 7.97
C TYR A 32 -10.76 -3.67 7.13
N ALA A 33 -11.28 -4.86 6.82
CA ALA A 33 -10.57 -5.86 6.04
C ALA A 33 -10.31 -5.40 4.58
N ILE A 34 -11.20 -4.60 4.01
CA ILE A 34 -11.08 -4.02 2.67
C ILE A 34 -10.14 -2.80 2.66
N GLU A 35 -10.24 -1.92 3.65
CA GLU A 35 -9.53 -0.64 3.62
C GLU A 35 -8.09 -0.76 4.14
N LEU A 36 -7.91 -1.43 5.27
CA LEU A 36 -6.63 -1.49 6.00
C LEU A 36 -5.92 -2.83 5.82
N GLY A 37 -6.67 -3.87 5.48
CA GLY A 37 -6.16 -5.24 5.38
C GLY A 37 -5.91 -5.89 6.75
N THR A 38 -5.97 -7.21 6.76
CA THR A 38 -5.73 -8.10 7.89
C THR A 38 -4.41 -8.87 7.72
N PRO A 39 -3.84 -9.48 8.78
CA PRO A 39 -2.65 -10.32 8.64
C PRO A 39 -2.79 -11.49 7.66
N PHE A 40 -4.01 -11.87 7.28
CA PHE A 40 -4.28 -12.98 6.36
C PHE A 40 -4.17 -12.60 4.88
N ASN A 41 -4.44 -11.34 4.54
CA ASN A 41 -4.47 -10.85 3.14
C ASN A 41 -3.41 -9.78 2.84
N VAL A 42 -2.81 -9.17 3.86
CA VAL A 42 -1.69 -8.23 3.69
C VAL A 42 -0.44 -8.64 4.45
N ALA A 43 0.71 -8.53 3.78
CA ALA A 43 2.03 -8.61 4.38
C ALA A 43 2.54 -7.20 4.67
N ARG A 44 3.11 -6.99 5.86
CA ARG A 44 3.70 -5.70 6.27
C ARG A 44 5.20 -5.85 6.52
N GLN A 45 5.99 -4.88 6.05
CA GLN A 45 7.43 -4.81 6.27
C GLN A 45 7.85 -3.34 6.45
N GLY A 46 8.01 -2.91 7.71
CA GLY A 46 8.22 -1.50 8.01
C GLY A 46 7.00 -0.66 7.56
N PRO A 47 7.20 0.45 6.83
CA PRO A 47 6.10 1.27 6.33
C PRO A 47 5.36 0.65 5.14
N TRP A 48 5.89 -0.44 4.57
CA TRP A 48 5.39 -1.05 3.34
C TRP A 48 4.31 -2.10 3.61
N ILE A 49 3.25 -2.05 2.83
CA ILE A 49 2.11 -2.97 2.85
C ILE A 49 1.98 -3.60 1.47
N ARG A 50 1.77 -4.91 1.40
CA ARG A 50 1.50 -5.65 0.17
C ARG A 50 0.28 -6.55 0.33
N TRP A 51 -0.66 -6.46 -0.60
CA TRP A 51 -1.77 -7.40 -0.72
C TRP A 51 -1.26 -8.70 -1.33
N THR A 52 -1.34 -9.81 -0.60
CA THR A 52 -0.60 -11.04 -0.92
C THR A 52 -1.22 -11.84 -2.05
N SER A 53 -2.52 -11.69 -2.26
CA SER A 53 -3.31 -12.39 -3.29
C SER A 53 -3.76 -11.45 -4.44
N ALA A 54 -3.20 -10.25 -4.52
CA ALA A 54 -3.56 -9.26 -5.54
C ALA A 54 -3.33 -9.80 -6.96
N GLY A 55 -4.30 -9.60 -7.85
CA GLY A 55 -4.20 -10.01 -9.26
C GLY A 55 -4.24 -11.52 -9.51
N LEU A 56 -4.36 -12.36 -8.47
CA LEU A 56 -4.46 -13.81 -8.63
C LEU A 56 -5.87 -14.24 -9.03
N VAL A 57 -5.98 -15.39 -9.71
CA VAL A 57 -7.27 -16.01 -10.06
C VAL A 57 -8.06 -16.40 -8.80
N ASP A 58 -7.36 -16.88 -7.78
CA ASP A 58 -7.88 -17.25 -6.46
C ASP A 58 -7.75 -16.12 -5.43
N SER A 59 -7.70 -14.86 -5.88
CA SER A 59 -7.62 -13.69 -5.00
C SER A 59 -8.76 -13.67 -3.97
N ASP A 60 -8.40 -13.40 -2.70
CA ASP A 60 -9.37 -13.36 -1.61
C ASP A 60 -10.41 -12.24 -1.82
N PRO A 61 -11.64 -12.40 -1.32
CA PRO A 61 -12.72 -11.44 -1.59
C PRO A 61 -12.41 -10.03 -1.09
N TYR A 62 -11.61 -9.87 -0.04
CA TYR A 62 -11.25 -8.56 0.49
C TYR A 62 -10.20 -7.86 -0.38
N SER A 63 -9.20 -8.59 -0.88
CA SER A 63 -8.26 -8.07 -1.88
C SER A 63 -8.98 -7.64 -3.15
N ARG A 64 -9.91 -8.45 -3.66
CA ARG A 64 -10.72 -8.10 -4.84
C ARG A 64 -11.55 -6.83 -4.61
N ALA A 65 -12.22 -6.74 -3.46
CA ALA A 65 -12.98 -5.55 -3.09
C ALA A 65 -12.08 -4.31 -2.90
N HIS A 66 -10.89 -4.47 -2.30
CA HIS A 66 -9.91 -3.40 -2.10
C HIS A 66 -9.52 -2.72 -3.41
N PHE A 67 -9.14 -3.50 -4.42
CA PHE A 67 -8.73 -2.97 -5.72
C PHE A 67 -9.92 -2.47 -6.54
N SER A 68 -11.05 -3.18 -6.52
CA SER A 68 -12.26 -2.77 -7.24
C SER A 68 -12.82 -1.43 -6.74
N ASN A 69 -12.86 -1.19 -5.42
CA ASN A 69 -13.33 0.07 -4.84
C ASN A 69 -12.42 1.27 -5.17
N ARG A 70 -11.17 1.00 -5.55
CA ARG A 70 -10.17 2.03 -5.89
C ARG A 70 -10.00 2.23 -7.39
N GLU A 71 -10.76 1.51 -8.21
CA GLU A 71 -10.61 1.52 -9.68
C GLU A 71 -9.18 1.16 -10.12
N LEU A 72 -8.49 0.33 -9.34
CA LEU A 72 -7.13 -0.11 -9.60
C LEU A 72 -7.14 -1.54 -10.16
N LEU A 73 -6.32 -1.79 -11.16
CA LEU A 73 -6.07 -3.13 -11.69
C LEU A 73 -4.75 -3.67 -11.11
N PRO A 74 -4.79 -4.61 -10.15
CA PRO A 74 -3.58 -5.16 -9.58
C PRO A 74 -2.84 -6.04 -10.59
N LEU A 75 -1.51 -6.00 -10.53
CA LEU A 75 -0.65 -6.95 -11.23
C LEU A 75 -0.64 -8.29 -10.49
N ASP A 76 -0.34 -9.38 -11.20
CA ASP A 76 -0.26 -10.72 -10.63
C ASP A 76 0.85 -10.78 -9.56
N ALA A 77 0.46 -11.04 -8.30
CA ALA A 77 1.36 -11.09 -7.15
C ALA A 77 2.44 -12.21 -7.19
N ASN A 78 2.31 -13.16 -8.14
CA ASN A 78 3.33 -14.17 -8.43
C ASN A 78 4.41 -13.66 -9.40
N ILE A 79 4.13 -12.62 -10.17
CA ILE A 79 5.08 -12.03 -11.12
C ILE A 79 5.71 -10.77 -10.52
N ILE A 80 4.89 -9.88 -9.97
CA ILE A 80 5.30 -8.57 -9.46
C ILE A 80 4.87 -8.44 -8.00
N LEU A 81 5.82 -8.09 -7.14
CA LEU A 81 5.59 -7.73 -5.76
C LEU A 81 5.35 -6.22 -5.67
N SER A 82 4.08 -5.81 -5.58
CA SER A 82 3.70 -4.39 -5.39
C SER A 82 3.52 -4.05 -3.92
N PHE A 83 4.29 -3.10 -3.42
CA PHE A 83 4.22 -2.58 -2.06
C PHE A 83 3.77 -1.12 -2.07
N GLU A 84 2.91 -0.77 -1.13
CA GLU A 84 2.43 0.58 -0.90
C GLU A 84 2.92 1.08 0.46
N ALA A 85 3.39 2.32 0.51
CA ALA A 85 3.65 3.03 1.75
C ALA A 85 2.88 4.36 1.78
N ALA A 86 2.09 4.54 2.84
CA ALA A 86 1.40 5.79 3.17
C ALA A 86 2.00 6.49 4.40
N HIS A 87 3.00 5.86 5.04
CA HIS A 87 3.70 6.37 6.22
C HIS A 87 5.21 6.32 5.99
N ASP A 88 5.95 7.14 6.73
CA ASP A 88 7.40 7.00 6.85
C ASP A 88 7.78 5.90 7.86
N ASP A 89 9.07 5.61 8.00
CA ASP A 89 9.60 4.58 8.91
C ASP A 89 9.27 4.84 10.39
N HIS A 90 8.90 6.07 10.75
CA HIS A 90 8.48 6.46 12.09
C HIS A 90 6.95 6.43 12.27
N GLY A 91 6.21 5.91 11.29
CA GLY A 91 4.76 5.76 11.33
C GLY A 91 3.99 7.05 11.13
N LYS A 92 4.61 8.13 10.63
CA LYS A 92 3.89 9.38 10.33
C LYS A 92 3.40 9.40 8.88
N LEU A 93 2.15 9.84 8.68
CA LEU A 93 1.53 9.94 7.36
C LEU A 93 2.37 10.78 6.38
N LEU A 94 2.50 10.29 5.15
CA LEU A 94 3.21 10.98 4.08
C LEU A 94 2.38 12.13 3.52
N HIS A 95 2.97 13.32 3.45
CA HIS A 95 2.30 14.52 2.96
C HIS A 95 3.26 15.36 2.10
N SER A 96 2.74 15.89 0.99
CA SER A 96 3.46 16.72 0.00
C SER A 96 4.07 18.03 0.53
N SER A 97 3.78 18.41 1.77
CA SER A 97 4.42 19.56 2.45
C SER A 97 5.76 19.19 3.11
N CYS A 98 6.12 17.91 3.11
CA CYS A 98 7.37 17.42 3.65
C CYS A 98 8.27 16.85 2.55
N ASP A 99 9.58 16.93 2.80
CA ASP A 99 10.62 16.31 2.00
C ASP A 99 10.96 14.94 2.60
N TYR A 100 11.06 13.92 1.75
CA TYR A 100 11.39 12.55 2.11
C TYR A 100 12.63 12.05 1.38
N LEU A 101 13.37 11.17 2.02
CA LEU A 101 14.50 10.46 1.48
C LEU A 101 14.18 8.97 1.49
N LEU A 102 14.20 8.36 0.32
CA LEU A 102 14.08 6.92 0.15
C LEU A 102 15.46 6.36 -0.14
N GLU A 103 15.94 5.45 0.70
CA GLU A 103 17.25 4.83 0.51
C GLU A 103 17.12 3.32 0.35
N GLY A 104 17.72 2.79 -0.69
CA GLY A 104 17.75 1.37 -0.96
C GLY A 104 19.16 0.90 -1.28
N ARG A 105 19.43 -0.38 -1.04
CA ARG A 105 20.69 -1.03 -1.40
C ARG A 105 20.43 -2.50 -1.69
N ASN A 106 21.06 -3.04 -2.73
CA ASN A 106 21.02 -4.47 -3.07
C ASN A 106 19.59 -5.03 -3.09
N ILE A 107 18.67 -4.34 -3.77
CA ILE A 107 17.30 -4.84 -3.97
C ILE A 107 17.39 -6.19 -4.67
N ASN A 108 16.92 -7.25 -4.00
CA ASN A 108 17.01 -8.62 -4.52
C ASN A 108 15.88 -8.92 -5.50
N ALA A 109 15.87 -8.21 -6.63
CA ALA A 109 14.94 -8.36 -7.73
C ALA A 109 15.64 -8.05 -9.06
N PRO A 110 15.31 -8.75 -10.17
CA PRO A 110 15.92 -8.47 -11.48
C PRO A 110 15.60 -7.06 -11.99
N TRP A 111 14.40 -6.58 -11.68
CA TRP A 111 13.92 -5.25 -12.03
C TRP A 111 13.00 -4.73 -10.93
N TRP A 112 13.06 -3.43 -10.68
CA TRP A 112 12.20 -2.77 -9.70
C TRP A 112 11.91 -1.32 -10.11
N MET A 113 10.83 -0.76 -9.58
CA MET A 113 10.51 0.67 -9.69
C MET A 113 9.94 1.26 -8.41
N ILE A 114 10.07 2.58 -8.29
CA ILE A 114 9.49 3.43 -7.27
C ILE A 114 8.75 4.56 -7.96
N ALA A 115 7.47 4.75 -7.62
CA ALA A 115 6.63 5.82 -8.10
C ALA A 115 5.89 6.49 -6.94
N VAL A 116 5.47 7.73 -7.13
CA VAL A 116 4.71 8.49 -6.14
C VAL A 116 3.37 8.94 -6.72
N PHE A 117 2.32 8.74 -5.94
CA PHE A 117 0.95 9.04 -6.29
C PHE A 117 0.31 9.90 -5.20
N ASP A 118 -0.80 10.58 -5.54
CA ASP A 118 -1.67 11.16 -4.52
C ASP A 118 -2.41 10.07 -3.73
N ALA A 119 -3.12 10.46 -2.67
CA ALA A 119 -3.89 9.53 -1.85
C ALA A 119 -4.98 8.76 -2.61
N LYS A 120 -5.40 9.23 -3.79
CA LYS A 120 -6.39 8.60 -4.67
C LYS A 120 -5.76 7.67 -5.71
N GLY A 121 -4.43 7.51 -5.70
CA GLY A 121 -3.70 6.67 -6.65
C GLY A 121 -3.48 7.33 -8.02
N LYS A 122 -3.65 8.65 -8.14
CA LYS A 122 -3.38 9.38 -9.39
C LYS A 122 -1.95 9.91 -9.44
N LEU A 123 -1.38 9.96 -10.64
CA LEU A 123 -0.06 10.57 -10.87
C LEU A 123 -0.10 12.04 -10.47
N ILE A 124 0.95 12.48 -9.76
CA ILE A 124 1.10 13.88 -9.35
C ILE A 124 1.62 14.68 -10.56
N PRO A 125 0.82 15.57 -11.17
CA PRO A 125 1.25 16.32 -12.35
C PRO A 125 2.46 17.20 -12.02
N ASN A 126 3.48 17.17 -12.89
CA ASN A 126 4.68 17.98 -12.70
C ASN A 126 5.30 18.41 -14.03
N ILE A 127 5.89 19.60 -14.04
CA ILE A 127 6.52 20.20 -15.23
C ILE A 127 7.76 19.44 -15.70
N ALA A 128 8.40 18.68 -14.80
CA ALA A 128 9.58 17.87 -15.12
C ALA A 128 9.23 16.55 -15.83
N GLN A 129 7.94 16.24 -15.99
CA GLN A 129 7.44 14.98 -16.56
C GLN A 129 8.10 13.75 -15.95
N ARG A 130 8.35 13.79 -14.64
CA ARG A 130 9.06 12.73 -13.91
C ARG A 130 8.14 12.13 -12.84
N TYR A 131 7.90 10.84 -12.96
CA TYR A 131 6.86 10.15 -12.17
C TYR A 131 7.39 8.93 -11.40
N SER A 132 8.51 8.37 -11.85
CA SER A 132 9.10 7.19 -11.25
C SER A 132 10.61 7.12 -11.48
N PHE A 133 11.27 6.28 -10.68
CA PHE A 133 12.60 5.75 -10.94
C PHE A 133 12.51 4.22 -10.97
N ASN A 134 13.37 3.60 -11.75
CA ASN A 134 13.51 2.16 -11.83
C ASN A 134 14.99 1.76 -11.74
N SER A 135 15.23 0.45 -11.71
CA SER A 135 16.57 -0.11 -11.61
C SER A 135 17.55 0.33 -12.71
N GLU A 136 17.04 0.81 -13.85
CA GLU A 136 17.83 1.20 -15.03
C GLU A 136 18.14 2.70 -15.11
N ASN A 137 17.25 3.55 -14.57
CA ASN A 137 17.38 5.00 -14.69
C ASN A 137 17.75 5.72 -13.38
N VAL A 138 17.76 5.00 -12.25
CA VAL A 138 18.20 5.56 -10.98
C VAL A 138 19.73 5.74 -10.99
N ALA A 139 20.19 6.91 -10.52
CA ALA A 139 21.60 7.12 -10.26
C ALA A 139 22.01 6.40 -8.97
N TYR A 140 22.92 5.44 -9.08
CA TYR A 140 23.48 4.72 -7.94
C TYR A 140 24.70 5.45 -7.36
N ASN A 141 24.85 5.32 -6.05
CA ASN A 141 26.07 5.67 -5.34
C ASN A 141 27.17 4.62 -5.64
N PRO A 142 28.47 4.97 -5.45
CA PRO A 142 29.58 4.04 -5.70
C PRO A 142 29.53 2.71 -4.93
N ASN A 143 28.82 2.68 -3.79
CA ASN A 143 28.65 1.49 -2.95
C ASN A 143 27.43 0.62 -3.34
N GLY A 144 26.77 0.92 -4.46
CA GLY A 144 25.59 0.22 -4.97
C GLY A 144 24.27 0.57 -4.26
N SER A 145 24.26 1.57 -3.37
CA SER A 145 23.02 2.14 -2.83
C SER A 145 22.43 3.18 -3.78
N PHE A 146 21.17 3.54 -3.59
CA PHE A 146 20.55 4.68 -4.24
C PHE A 146 19.76 5.48 -3.22
N ALA A 147 19.57 6.76 -3.52
CA ALA A 147 18.78 7.69 -2.74
C ALA A 147 17.82 8.42 -3.67
N ILE A 148 16.50 8.35 -3.41
CA ILE A 148 15.47 9.11 -4.11
C ILE A 148 14.89 10.16 -3.16
N ARG A 149 14.90 11.43 -3.58
CA ARG A 149 14.32 12.52 -2.81
C ARG A 149 12.92 12.83 -3.33
N LEU A 150 11.92 12.71 -2.47
CA LEU A 150 10.58 13.24 -2.73
C LEU A 150 10.54 14.65 -2.16
N ALA A 151 10.36 15.66 -3.02
CA ALA A 151 10.37 17.04 -2.57
C ALA A 151 9.55 17.92 -3.52
N ARG A 152 9.04 19.04 -3.02
CA ARG A 152 8.37 20.05 -3.85
C ARG A 152 9.37 20.78 -4.77
N GLU A 153 10.52 21.14 -4.23
CA GLU A 153 11.58 21.87 -4.93
C GLU A 153 12.53 20.91 -5.63
N ALA A 154 13.10 21.36 -6.76
CA ALA A 154 14.08 20.58 -7.49
C ALA A 154 15.26 20.20 -6.59
N ARG A 155 15.58 18.91 -6.56
CA ARG A 155 16.77 18.38 -5.89
C ARG A 155 17.71 17.76 -6.93
N PRO A 156 19.04 17.77 -6.68
CA PRO A 156 19.99 17.07 -7.53
C PRO A 156 19.69 15.56 -7.58
N TYR A 157 20.13 14.91 -8.67
CA TYR A 157 20.04 13.46 -8.88
C TYR A 157 18.59 12.93 -8.92
N ASN A 158 18.31 11.85 -8.16
CA ASN A 158 17.05 11.13 -8.21
C ASN A 158 15.96 11.88 -7.44
N TRP A 159 15.44 12.94 -8.01
CA TRP A 159 14.37 13.74 -7.42
C TRP A 159 13.02 13.39 -8.04
N LEU A 160 12.00 13.10 -7.23
CA LEU A 160 10.61 12.99 -7.65
C LEU A 160 9.79 14.18 -7.10
N PRO A 161 9.11 14.94 -7.97
CA PRO A 161 8.28 16.07 -7.55
C PRO A 161 7.00 15.61 -6.83
N THR A 162 6.67 16.23 -5.70
CA THR A 162 5.45 15.93 -4.92
C THR A 162 4.52 17.12 -4.73
N MET A 163 4.69 18.20 -5.50
CA MET A 163 3.99 19.47 -5.30
C MET A 163 2.45 19.32 -5.29
N ARG A 164 1.80 19.92 -4.28
CA ARG A 164 0.33 20.09 -4.17
C ARG A 164 -0.52 18.80 -4.17
N ALA A 165 0.07 17.66 -3.85
CA ALA A 165 -0.65 16.38 -3.83
C ALA A 165 -1.46 16.10 -2.55
N GLY A 166 -1.30 16.93 -1.50
CA GLY A 166 -1.87 16.61 -0.19
C GLY A 166 -1.17 15.39 0.41
N TYR A 167 -1.95 14.41 0.88
CA TYR A 167 -1.43 13.10 1.26
C TYR A 167 -0.95 12.33 0.03
N ILE A 168 0.19 11.65 0.17
CA ILE A 168 0.83 10.91 -0.92
C ILE A 168 1.00 9.44 -0.55
N LYS A 169 1.11 8.60 -1.58
CA LYS A 169 1.43 7.19 -1.47
C LYS A 169 2.66 6.89 -2.33
N ILE A 170 3.54 6.07 -1.80
CA ILE A 170 4.71 5.59 -2.54
C ILE A 170 4.42 4.14 -2.92
N ILE A 171 4.60 3.82 -4.19
CA ILE A 171 4.49 2.47 -4.71
C ILE A 171 5.88 1.98 -5.07
N PHE A 172 6.25 0.82 -4.53
CA PHE A 172 7.46 0.09 -4.89
C PHE A 172 7.03 -1.23 -5.53
N GLU A 173 7.49 -1.49 -6.75
CA GLU A 173 7.21 -2.75 -7.45
C GLU A 173 8.50 -3.46 -7.78
N ALA A 174 8.55 -4.78 -7.57
CA ALA A 174 9.70 -5.60 -7.87
C ALA A 174 9.30 -6.90 -8.56
N HIS A 175 9.97 -7.25 -9.65
CA HIS A 175 9.81 -8.55 -10.29
C HIS A 175 10.33 -9.66 -9.39
N ARG A 176 9.57 -10.75 -9.29
CA ARG A 176 10.07 -11.96 -8.64
C ARG A 176 11.11 -12.63 -9.52
N GLU A 177 12.21 -13.08 -8.92
CA GLU A 177 13.08 -14.06 -9.56
C GLU A 177 12.29 -15.37 -9.73
N THR A 178 12.05 -15.79 -10.96
CA THR A 178 11.59 -17.15 -11.28
C THR A 178 12.79 -18.09 -11.16
N ARG A 179 12.89 -18.82 -10.04
CA ARG A 179 13.85 -19.92 -9.91
C ARG A 179 13.16 -21.28 -10.09
N PRO A 180 13.87 -22.29 -10.62
CA PRO A 180 13.32 -23.63 -10.75
C PRO A 180 12.89 -24.20 -9.39
N LEU A 181 11.77 -24.93 -9.42
CA LEU A 181 10.96 -25.42 -8.30
C LEU A 181 11.74 -26.11 -7.15
N ASN A 182 12.94 -26.63 -7.40
CA ASN A 182 13.78 -27.32 -6.41
C ASN A 182 14.50 -26.41 -5.40
N THR A 183 14.38 -25.08 -5.54
CA THR A 183 14.91 -24.12 -4.55
C THR A 183 13.83 -23.13 -4.16
N GLN A 184 12.83 -23.57 -3.40
CA GLN A 184 11.76 -22.71 -2.85
C GLN A 184 12.25 -21.70 -1.79
N GLN A 185 13.52 -21.30 -1.81
CA GLN A 185 14.00 -20.24 -0.94
C GLN A 185 13.96 -18.92 -1.70
N TYR A 186 12.77 -18.31 -1.73
CA TYR A 186 12.63 -16.91 -2.13
C TYR A 186 13.50 -16.08 -1.18
N LYS A 187 14.56 -15.49 -1.72
CA LYS A 187 15.41 -14.60 -0.94
C LYS A 187 14.57 -13.38 -0.54
N LYS A 188 14.60 -13.05 0.76
CA LYS A 188 13.81 -11.96 1.31
C LYS A 188 14.13 -10.67 0.56
N LEU A 189 13.09 -10.03 0.03
CA LEU A 189 13.21 -8.74 -0.62
C LEU A 189 13.57 -7.67 0.41
N ILE A 190 14.61 -6.91 0.11
CA ILE A 190 15.03 -5.75 0.89
C ILE A 190 14.26 -4.56 0.33
N LEU A 191 13.47 -3.90 1.17
CA LEU A 191 12.70 -2.72 0.80
C LEU A 191 13.47 -1.46 1.19
N PRO A 192 13.34 -0.37 0.42
CA PRO A 192 13.97 0.90 0.76
C PRO A 192 13.35 1.50 2.03
N SER A 193 14.15 2.23 2.80
CA SER A 193 13.68 3.04 3.93
C SER A 193 12.91 4.26 3.42
N ILE A 194 12.05 4.83 4.26
CA ILE A 194 11.38 6.10 3.98
C ILE A 194 11.60 7.02 5.19
N THR A 195 12.53 7.97 5.05
CA THR A 195 12.85 8.92 6.11
C THR A 195 12.33 10.31 5.78
N ARG A 196 11.59 10.91 6.72
CA ARG A 196 11.17 12.31 6.66
C ARG A 196 12.35 13.22 7.01
N ILE A 197 12.69 14.13 6.12
CA ILE A 197 13.83 15.05 6.29
C ILE A 197 13.38 16.37 6.93
N SER A 198 12.35 17.00 6.37
CA SER A 198 11.83 18.26 6.88
C SER A 198 10.39 18.48 6.42
N CYS A 199 9.63 19.31 7.13
CA CYS A 199 8.30 19.76 6.72
C CYS A 199 8.27 21.28 6.70
N ARG A 200 7.45 21.85 5.84
CA ARG A 200 7.22 23.29 5.72
C ARG A 200 5.73 23.58 5.69
#